data_AF-A0A2W2BIN0-F1
#
_entry.id   AF-A0A2W2BIN0-F1
#
_cell.length_a   1.000
_cell.length_b   1.000
_cell.length_c   1.000
_cell.angle_alpha   90.00
_cell.angle_beta   90.00
_cell.angle_gamma   90.00
#
_symmetry.space_group_name_H-M   'P 1'
#
loop_
_entity.id
_entity.type
_entity.pdbx_description
1 polymer ?
#
loop_
_entity_poly.entity_id
_entity_poly.type
_entity_poly.pdbx_seq_one_letter_code
_entity_poly.pdbx_strand_id
1 'polypeptide(L)'
;MAAVGSGIAVAPAAAAPLERDHFHESFSEVIEDCGLTLRYDFEEEGAFLFNAHKQDRLAYAHATVRQTQAWTNVANDKTLTVVRTFVDKDLRVTDNGDGTLTILVLSTGNETVYTPDGKALHRNPGQIRFEILVDHGGTPTDPSDDEEIAFLGIVKGSTGRNDDFGEFCDDVQEFLT
;
A
#
# COMPACT_ATOMS: atom_id res chain seq x y z
N MET A 1 -20.93 -29.12 56.36
CA MET A 1 -20.06 -29.14 55.16
C MET A 1 -20.75 -28.31 54.10
N ALA A 2 -20.18 -27.16 53.71
CA ALA A 2 -20.68 -26.34 52.60
C ALA A 2 -19.55 -26.28 51.56
N ALA A 3 -19.80 -26.81 50.37
CA ALA A 3 -18.86 -26.78 49.26
C ALA A 3 -19.03 -25.46 48.50
N VAL A 4 -17.98 -24.63 48.47
CA VAL A 4 -17.92 -23.43 47.63
C VAL A 4 -17.31 -23.83 46.30
N GLY A 5 -18.13 -23.85 45.25
CA GLY A 5 -17.68 -24.07 43.88
C GLY A 5 -17.04 -22.80 43.32
N SER A 6 -15.74 -22.82 43.09
CA SER A 6 -15.05 -21.76 42.35
C SER A 6 -15.28 -21.97 40.86
N GLY A 7 -16.13 -21.13 40.25
CA GLY A 7 -16.23 -21.03 38.80
C GLY A 7 -15.05 -20.23 38.26
N ILE A 8 -14.23 -20.84 37.40
CA ILE A 8 -13.21 -20.12 36.64
C ILE A 8 -13.95 -19.30 35.58
N ALA A 9 -14.03 -17.98 35.79
CA ALA A 9 -14.44 -17.06 34.74
C ALA A 9 -13.30 -16.96 33.72
N VAL A 10 -13.45 -17.63 32.58
CA VAL A 10 -12.59 -17.41 31.42
C VAL A 10 -12.95 -16.05 30.84
N ALA A 11 -12.14 -15.03 31.10
CA ALA A 11 -12.28 -13.76 30.42
C ALA A 11 -12.09 -13.99 28.90
N PRO A 12 -12.92 -13.40 28.03
CA PRO A 12 -12.67 -13.48 26.60
C PRO A 12 -11.32 -12.83 26.32
N ALA A 13 -10.39 -13.59 25.73
CA ALA A 13 -9.16 -13.02 25.21
C ALA A 13 -9.54 -12.03 24.10
N ALA A 14 -9.55 -10.74 24.41
CA ALA A 14 -9.57 -9.71 23.39
C ALA A 14 -8.23 -9.81 22.65
N ALA A 15 -8.26 -10.39 21.46
CA ALA A 15 -7.08 -10.46 20.61
C ALA A 15 -6.68 -9.02 20.25
N ALA A 16 -5.56 -8.56 20.81
CA ALA A 16 -4.93 -7.33 20.37
C ALA A 16 -4.39 -7.51 18.94
N PRO A 17 -4.26 -6.43 18.16
CA PRO A 17 -3.51 -6.47 16.90
C PRO A 17 -2.11 -7.03 17.12
N LEU A 18 -1.59 -7.73 16.10
CA LEU A 18 -0.20 -8.18 16.09
C LEU A 18 0.73 -6.96 16.00
N GLU A 19 0.34 -6.01 15.16
CA GLU A 19 1.01 -4.73 14.99
C GLU A 19 -0.01 -3.67 14.62
N ARG A 20 0.23 -2.45 15.07
CA ARG A 20 -0.49 -1.27 14.61
C ARG A 20 0.44 -0.07 14.68
N ASP A 21 0.63 0.60 13.56
CA ASP A 21 1.51 1.76 13.49
C ASP A 21 0.94 2.88 12.63
N HIS A 22 1.52 4.07 12.80
CA HIS A 22 1.35 5.22 11.95
C HIS A 22 2.71 5.59 11.38
N PHE A 23 2.77 5.77 10.07
CA PHE A 23 4.00 6.11 9.38
C PHE A 23 3.85 7.44 8.64
N HIS A 24 4.99 8.11 8.49
CA HIS A 24 5.14 9.29 7.66
C HIS A 24 6.54 9.25 7.05
N GLU A 25 6.59 9.36 5.74
CA GLU A 25 7.82 9.34 4.96
C GLU A 25 7.84 10.50 4.00
N SER A 26 9.01 11.09 3.81
CA SER A 26 9.20 12.12 2.79
C SER A 26 10.63 12.13 2.29
N PHE A 27 10.78 12.47 1.02
CA PHE A 27 12.08 12.73 0.42
C PHE A 27 11.97 13.72 -0.73
N SER A 28 13.11 14.28 -1.10
CA SER A 28 13.25 15.19 -2.23
C SER A 28 14.54 14.85 -2.96
N GLU A 29 14.46 14.65 -4.26
CA GLU A 29 15.63 14.42 -5.11
C GLU A 29 15.51 15.14 -6.45
N VAL A 30 16.65 15.30 -7.13
CA VAL A 30 16.70 15.81 -8.51
C VAL A 30 17.08 14.65 -9.42
N ILE A 31 16.25 14.43 -10.43
CA ILE A 31 16.36 13.32 -11.39
C ILE A 31 16.33 13.83 -12.82
N GLU A 32 16.89 13.03 -13.72
CA GLU A 32 16.71 13.19 -15.16
C GLU A 32 15.65 12.19 -15.61
N ASP A 33 14.46 12.67 -15.95
CA ASP A 33 13.34 11.82 -16.37
C ASP A 33 12.47 12.53 -17.41
N CYS A 34 11.79 11.75 -18.25
CA CYS A 34 11.01 12.24 -19.38
C CYS A 34 11.77 13.23 -20.29
N GLY A 35 13.11 13.25 -20.27
CA GLY A 35 13.93 14.22 -21.02
C GLY A 35 14.08 15.60 -20.37
N LEU A 36 13.73 15.76 -19.10
CA LEU A 36 13.87 16.99 -18.31
C LEU A 36 14.66 16.73 -17.02
N THR A 37 15.29 17.78 -16.49
CA THR A 37 15.78 17.78 -15.11
C THR A 37 14.62 18.16 -14.18
N LEU A 38 14.16 17.21 -13.36
CA LEU A 38 13.01 17.37 -12.47
C LEU A 38 13.45 17.30 -11.01
N ARG A 39 12.92 18.19 -10.16
CA ARG A 39 12.86 17.94 -8.71
C ARG A 39 11.63 17.10 -8.43
N TYR A 40 11.84 15.93 -7.84
CA TYR A 40 10.80 15.02 -7.39
C TYR A 40 10.70 15.11 -5.87
N ASP A 41 9.57 15.63 -5.40
CA ASP A 41 9.22 15.70 -3.98
C ASP A 41 8.14 14.65 -3.69
N PHE A 42 8.40 13.77 -2.72
CA PHE A 42 7.51 12.70 -2.30
C PHE A 42 7.15 12.88 -0.83
N GLU A 43 5.87 12.72 -0.51
CA GLU A 43 5.35 12.68 0.85
C GLU A 43 4.29 11.58 0.95
N GLU A 44 4.40 10.74 1.97
CA GLU A 44 3.45 9.69 2.26
C GLU A 44 3.16 9.66 3.76
N GLU A 45 1.89 9.45 4.09
CA GLU A 45 1.45 9.20 5.44
C GLU A 45 0.39 8.11 5.47
N GLY A 46 0.35 7.35 6.54
CA GLY A 46 -0.61 6.28 6.64
C GLY A 46 -0.73 5.65 8.01
N ALA A 47 -1.60 4.66 8.05
CA ALA A 47 -1.76 3.77 9.18
C ALA A 47 -1.69 2.34 8.69
N PHE A 48 -0.96 1.52 9.43
CA PHE A 48 -0.74 0.11 9.15
C PHE A 48 -1.26 -0.76 10.31
N LEU A 49 -1.71 -1.96 9.98
CA LEU A 49 -2.33 -2.88 10.92
C LEU A 49 -2.10 -4.33 10.47
N PHE A 50 -1.50 -5.13 11.35
CA PHE A 50 -1.56 -6.59 11.27
C PHE A 50 -2.54 -7.16 12.29
N ASN A 51 -3.42 -8.05 11.84
CA ASN A 51 -4.26 -8.86 12.72
C ASN A 51 -4.15 -10.34 12.40
N ALA A 52 -4.16 -11.17 13.44
CA ALA A 52 -4.30 -12.61 13.27
C ALA A 52 -5.72 -12.95 12.79
N HIS A 53 -5.81 -13.67 11.67
CA HIS A 53 -7.08 -14.18 11.17
C HIS A 53 -7.58 -15.32 12.07
N LYS A 54 -8.90 -15.39 12.28
CA LYS A 54 -9.48 -16.19 13.37
C LYS A 54 -9.30 -17.69 13.19
N GLN A 55 -9.29 -18.17 11.95
CA GLN A 55 -9.34 -19.61 11.64
C GLN A 55 -7.96 -20.25 11.59
N ASP A 56 -7.01 -19.58 10.96
CA ASP A 56 -5.67 -20.07 10.63
C ASP A 56 -4.56 -19.36 11.44
N ARG A 57 -4.89 -18.27 12.15
CA ARG A 57 -3.98 -17.42 12.94
C ARG A 57 -2.93 -16.68 12.11
N LEU A 58 -2.95 -16.79 10.79
CA LEU A 58 -2.04 -16.08 9.89
C LEU A 58 -2.27 -14.56 10.01
N ALA A 59 -1.20 -13.80 9.86
CA ALA A 59 -1.26 -12.34 9.88
C ALA A 59 -1.91 -11.81 8.59
N TYR A 60 -2.83 -10.86 8.71
CA TYR A 60 -3.41 -10.13 7.58
C TYR A 60 -3.10 -8.65 7.75
N ALA A 61 -2.48 -8.07 6.74
CA ALA A 61 -2.16 -6.66 6.63
C ALA A 61 -3.37 -5.83 6.17
N HIS A 62 -3.44 -4.60 6.67
CA HIS A 62 -4.28 -3.53 6.16
C HIS A 62 -3.56 -2.20 6.35
N ALA A 63 -3.31 -1.50 5.24
CA ALA A 63 -2.79 -0.15 5.21
C ALA A 63 -3.84 0.83 4.66
N THR A 64 -3.94 2.02 5.23
CA THR A 64 -4.62 3.17 4.61
C THR A 64 -3.60 4.27 4.42
N VAL A 65 -3.44 4.73 3.18
CA VAL A 65 -2.30 5.56 2.77
C VAL A 65 -2.79 6.78 2.01
N ARG A 66 -2.16 7.92 2.30
CA ARG A 66 -2.28 9.15 1.53
C ARG A 66 -0.88 9.52 1.06
N GLN A 67 -0.75 9.74 -0.24
CA GLN A 67 0.54 10.01 -0.87
C GLN A 67 0.40 11.24 -1.77
N THR A 68 1.41 12.12 -1.72
CA THR A 68 1.55 13.28 -2.61
C THR A 68 2.90 13.23 -3.27
N GLN A 69 2.91 13.44 -4.58
CA GLN A 69 4.12 13.54 -5.39
C GLN A 69 4.08 14.87 -6.15
N ALA A 70 5.20 15.57 -6.20
CA ALA A 70 5.36 16.77 -7.01
C ALA A 70 6.55 16.61 -7.95
N TRP A 71 6.29 16.80 -9.24
CA TRP A 71 7.28 16.71 -10.32
C TRP A 71 7.49 18.12 -10.86
N THR A 72 8.60 18.75 -10.48
CA THR A 72 8.87 20.17 -10.78
C THR A 72 10.01 20.29 -11.78
N ASN A 73 9.79 20.94 -12.92
CA ASN A 73 10.89 21.25 -13.84
C ASN A 73 11.76 22.37 -13.26
N VAL A 74 13.04 22.08 -13.03
CA VAL A 74 13.99 23.03 -12.42
C VAL A 74 14.30 24.24 -13.31
N ALA A 75 13.99 24.18 -14.60
CA ALA A 75 14.25 25.24 -15.56
C ALA A 75 13.19 26.36 -15.54
N ASN A 76 11.96 26.07 -15.11
CA ASN A 76 10.84 27.01 -15.17
C ASN A 76 9.91 27.00 -13.95
N ASP A 77 10.22 26.18 -12.94
CA ASP A 77 9.47 26.01 -11.68
C ASP A 77 7.99 25.60 -11.85
N LYS A 78 7.61 25.06 -13.02
CA LYS A 78 6.29 24.46 -13.21
C LYS A 78 6.25 23.07 -12.57
N THR A 79 5.09 22.71 -11.99
CA THR A 79 4.92 21.46 -11.24
C THR A 79 3.67 20.70 -11.67
N LEU A 80 3.81 19.39 -11.90
CA LEU A 80 2.69 18.45 -11.88
C LEU A 80 2.59 17.83 -10.49
N THR A 81 1.37 17.72 -9.95
CA THR A 81 1.14 17.13 -8.63
C THR A 81 0.27 15.89 -8.74
N VAL A 82 0.74 14.75 -8.24
CA VAL A 82 -0.03 13.52 -8.16
C VAL A 82 -0.45 13.31 -6.70
N VAL A 83 -1.75 13.14 -6.47
CA VAL A 83 -2.30 12.83 -5.16
C VAL A 83 -2.97 11.47 -5.21
N ARG A 84 -2.57 10.57 -4.31
CA ARG A 84 -3.16 9.24 -4.15
C ARG A 84 -3.76 9.09 -2.77
N THR A 85 -4.88 8.39 -2.70
CA THR A 85 -5.42 7.87 -1.45
C THR A 85 -5.89 6.47 -1.71
N PHE A 86 -5.30 5.51 -1.02
CA PHE A 86 -5.56 4.10 -1.28
C PHE A 86 -5.53 3.27 0.01
N VAL A 87 -6.05 2.06 -0.14
CA VAL A 87 -6.10 1.03 0.86
C VAL A 87 -5.49 -0.21 0.25
N ASP A 88 -4.47 -0.72 0.92
CA ASP A 88 -3.94 -2.06 0.66
C ASP A 88 -4.43 -3.00 1.74
N LYS A 89 -4.90 -4.17 1.34
CA LYS A 89 -5.27 -5.22 2.29
C LYS A 89 -5.11 -6.61 1.73
N ASP A 90 -4.80 -7.52 2.62
CA ASP A 90 -4.77 -8.93 2.28
C ASP A 90 -6.20 -9.47 2.16
N LEU A 91 -6.51 -10.04 1.00
CA LEU A 91 -7.76 -10.75 0.78
C LEU A 91 -7.66 -12.20 1.21
N ARG A 92 -6.46 -12.79 1.07
CA ARG A 92 -6.18 -14.16 1.43
C ARG A 92 -4.69 -14.33 1.66
N VAL A 93 -4.34 -14.97 2.76
CA VAL A 93 -2.99 -15.46 3.07
C VAL A 93 -3.05 -16.97 3.12
N THR A 94 -2.12 -17.64 2.45
CA THR A 94 -2.04 -19.10 2.40
C THR A 94 -0.63 -19.53 2.77
N ASP A 95 -0.50 -20.30 3.86
CA ASP A 95 0.73 -21.02 4.18
C ASP A 95 0.90 -22.20 3.22
N ASN A 96 2.00 -22.22 2.48
CA ASN A 96 2.32 -23.22 1.48
C ASN A 96 2.93 -24.49 2.08
N GLY A 97 3.33 -24.46 3.36
CA GLY A 97 3.95 -25.58 4.07
C GLY A 97 5.42 -25.83 3.69
N ASP A 98 6.03 -24.92 2.92
CA ASP A 98 7.40 -25.00 2.43
C ASP A 98 8.31 -23.89 2.97
N GLY A 99 7.83 -23.11 3.95
CA GLY A 99 8.50 -21.93 4.47
C GLY A 99 8.00 -20.61 3.89
N THR A 100 7.00 -20.65 2.99
CA THR A 100 6.47 -19.45 2.35
C THR A 100 4.97 -19.23 2.56
N LEU A 101 4.57 -17.96 2.48
CA LEU A 101 3.18 -17.52 2.38
C LEU A 101 2.92 -17.01 0.96
N THR A 102 1.78 -17.39 0.38
CA THR A 102 1.21 -16.69 -0.78
C THR A 102 0.11 -15.74 -0.32
N ILE A 103 0.25 -14.47 -0.67
CA ILE A 103 -0.66 -13.41 -0.25
C ILE A 103 -1.34 -12.81 -1.48
N LEU A 104 -2.67 -12.89 -1.53
CA LEU A 104 -3.50 -12.16 -2.48
C LEU A 104 -3.84 -10.78 -1.89
N VAL A 105 -3.30 -9.75 -2.50
CA VAL A 105 -3.48 -8.35 -2.08
C VAL A 105 -4.57 -7.68 -2.92
N LEU A 106 -5.36 -6.83 -2.29
CA LEU A 106 -6.17 -5.80 -2.94
C LEU A 106 -5.54 -4.45 -2.67
N SER A 107 -5.18 -3.73 -3.73
CA SER A 107 -4.95 -2.30 -3.67
C SER A 107 -6.13 -1.58 -4.29
N THR A 108 -6.73 -0.64 -3.57
CA THR A 108 -7.90 0.11 -4.03
C THR A 108 -7.86 1.55 -3.58
N GLY A 109 -8.17 2.47 -4.48
CA GLY A 109 -8.10 3.87 -4.14
C GLY A 109 -8.39 4.77 -5.33
N ASN A 110 -7.97 6.02 -5.18
CA ASN A 110 -8.01 7.00 -6.22
C ASN A 110 -6.66 7.67 -6.38
N GLU A 111 -6.35 7.99 -7.62
CA GLU A 111 -5.23 8.82 -8.01
C GLU A 111 -5.74 10.01 -8.81
N THR A 112 -5.15 11.19 -8.59
CA THR A 112 -5.47 12.39 -9.37
C THR A 112 -4.19 13.15 -9.69
N VAL A 113 -4.01 13.48 -10.97
CA VAL A 113 -2.92 14.32 -11.45
C VAL A 113 -3.45 15.74 -11.61
N TYR A 114 -2.70 16.72 -11.12
CA TYR A 114 -3.01 18.14 -11.22
C TYR A 114 -1.95 18.86 -12.05
N THR A 115 -2.41 19.73 -12.93
CA THR A 115 -1.60 20.65 -13.74
C THR A 115 -1.00 21.78 -12.89
N PRO A 116 -0.04 22.58 -13.43
CA PRO A 116 0.54 23.71 -12.71
C PRO A 116 -0.46 24.80 -12.28
N ASP A 117 -1.60 24.91 -12.98
CA ASP A 117 -2.69 25.84 -12.60
C ASP A 117 -3.70 25.21 -11.60
N GLY A 118 -3.42 24.02 -11.09
CA GLY A 118 -4.21 23.32 -10.08
C GLY A 118 -5.46 22.62 -10.61
N LYS A 119 -5.60 22.45 -11.93
CA LYS A 119 -6.72 21.71 -12.51
C LYS A 119 -6.43 20.21 -12.50
N ALA A 120 -7.45 19.41 -12.19
CA ALA A 120 -7.33 17.96 -12.31
C ALA A 120 -7.26 17.57 -13.80
N LEU A 121 -6.15 16.96 -14.19
CA LEU A 121 -5.90 16.41 -15.52
C LEU A 121 -6.50 15.01 -15.61
N HIS A 122 -6.01 14.11 -14.77
CA HIS A 122 -6.38 12.70 -14.78
C HIS A 122 -7.01 12.27 -13.46
N ARG A 123 -7.94 11.30 -13.52
CA ARG A 123 -8.52 10.65 -12.34
C ARG A 123 -8.65 9.15 -12.55
N ASN A 124 -7.95 8.37 -11.74
CA ASN A 124 -7.97 6.91 -11.81
C ASN A 124 -8.47 6.30 -10.49
N PRO A 125 -9.78 6.37 -10.23
CA PRO A 125 -10.39 5.59 -9.14
C PRO A 125 -10.50 4.13 -9.57
N GLY A 126 -9.96 3.21 -8.79
CA GLY A 126 -9.95 1.81 -9.17
C GLY A 126 -9.47 0.85 -8.10
N GLN A 127 -9.28 -0.38 -8.54
CA GLN A 127 -8.68 -1.43 -7.75
C GLN A 127 -7.87 -2.37 -8.64
N ILE A 128 -6.77 -2.89 -8.10
CA ILE A 128 -5.99 -3.97 -8.66
C ILE A 128 -5.90 -5.10 -7.63
N ARG A 129 -5.77 -6.34 -8.10
CA ARG A 129 -5.40 -7.48 -7.26
C ARG A 129 -4.18 -8.17 -7.82
N PHE A 130 -3.26 -8.50 -6.94
CA PHE A 130 -2.02 -9.16 -7.29
C PHE A 130 -1.62 -10.12 -6.19
N GLU A 131 -0.70 -11.02 -6.52
CA GLU A 131 -0.15 -11.98 -5.56
C GLU A 131 1.33 -11.71 -5.34
N ILE A 132 1.76 -11.88 -4.09
CA ILE A 132 3.16 -11.88 -3.67
C ILE A 132 3.48 -13.19 -2.95
N LEU A 133 4.77 -13.52 -2.93
CA LEU A 133 5.35 -14.62 -2.18
C LEU A 133 6.25 -14.05 -1.10
N VAL A 134 6.06 -14.53 0.12
CA VAL A 134 6.77 -14.08 1.31
C VAL A 134 7.45 -15.29 1.96
N ASP A 135 8.74 -15.18 2.31
CA ASP A 135 9.41 -16.11 3.21
C ASP A 135 9.05 -15.71 4.65
N HIS A 136 8.53 -16.66 5.43
CA HIS A 136 8.05 -16.39 6.78
C HIS A 136 9.04 -16.82 7.88
N GLY A 137 10.31 -17.12 7.55
CA GLY A 137 11.35 -17.39 8.55
C GLY A 137 11.15 -18.63 9.45
N GLY A 138 10.16 -19.48 9.14
CA GLY A 138 9.69 -20.55 10.03
C GLY A 138 8.59 -20.15 11.03
N THR A 139 8.11 -18.91 10.98
CA THR A 139 7.16 -18.25 11.88
C THR A 139 5.87 -17.80 11.16
N PRO A 140 5.07 -18.70 10.53
CA PRO A 140 3.97 -18.30 9.63
C PRO A 140 2.83 -17.47 10.27
N THR A 141 2.79 -17.35 11.60
CA THR A 141 1.80 -16.55 12.34
C THR A 141 2.37 -15.27 12.96
N ASP A 142 3.66 -15.00 12.77
CA ASP A 142 4.38 -13.85 13.30
C ASP A 142 5.11 -13.14 12.14
N PRO A 143 4.59 -12.00 11.66
CA PRO A 143 5.10 -11.37 10.45
C PRO A 143 6.35 -10.51 10.69
N SER A 144 6.94 -10.53 11.89
CA SER A 144 8.01 -9.60 12.26
C SER A 144 9.35 -9.85 11.56
N ASP A 145 9.55 -11.04 11.01
CA ASP A 145 10.71 -11.45 10.22
C ASP A 145 10.37 -11.88 8.79
N ASP A 146 9.15 -11.60 8.33
CA ASP A 146 8.70 -11.91 6.98
C ASP A 146 9.45 -11.07 5.93
N GLU A 147 9.84 -11.70 4.82
CA GLU A 147 10.48 -11.04 3.68
C GLU A 147 9.71 -11.29 2.38
N GLU A 148 9.33 -10.24 1.65
CA GLU A 148 8.80 -10.39 0.29
C GLU A 148 9.93 -10.87 -0.65
N ILE A 149 9.76 -12.07 -1.21
CA ILE A 149 10.77 -12.70 -2.07
C ILE A 149 10.37 -12.73 -3.55
N ALA A 150 9.08 -12.56 -3.88
CA ALA A 150 8.65 -12.46 -5.27
C ALA A 150 7.27 -11.80 -5.45
N PHE A 151 7.15 -11.05 -6.55
CA PHE A 151 5.85 -10.68 -7.12
C PHE A 151 5.36 -11.78 -8.06
N LEU A 152 4.23 -12.40 -7.75
CA LEU A 152 3.68 -13.53 -8.51
C LEU A 152 2.77 -13.11 -9.66
N GLY A 153 2.37 -11.84 -9.70
CA GLY A 153 1.67 -11.25 -10.84
C GLY A 153 0.32 -10.64 -10.51
N ILE A 154 -0.27 -10.02 -11.53
CA ILE A 154 -1.59 -9.40 -11.45
C ILE A 154 -2.66 -10.48 -11.64
N VAL A 155 -3.46 -10.72 -10.58
CA VAL A 155 -4.61 -11.63 -10.62
C VAL A 155 -5.83 -10.94 -11.24
N LYS A 156 -6.02 -9.65 -10.93
CA LYS A 156 -7.06 -8.82 -11.55
C LYS A 156 -6.51 -7.45 -11.84
N GLY A 157 -6.42 -7.10 -13.13
CA GLY A 157 -5.97 -5.79 -13.58
C GLY A 157 -6.82 -4.65 -13.04
N SER A 158 -6.27 -3.44 -13.16
CA SER A 158 -6.91 -2.23 -12.68
C SER A 158 -8.32 -2.06 -13.26
N THR A 159 -9.29 -1.81 -12.39
CA THR A 159 -10.66 -1.49 -12.80
C THR A 159 -10.91 0.00 -13.01
N GLY A 160 -9.88 0.83 -12.84
CA GLY A 160 -10.00 2.27 -12.99
C GLY A 160 -9.90 2.76 -14.43
N ARG A 161 -9.88 4.08 -14.60
CA ARG A 161 -9.63 4.75 -15.87
C ARG A 161 -8.14 4.69 -16.17
N ASN A 162 -7.73 3.57 -16.74
CA ASN A 162 -6.34 3.29 -17.10
C ASN A 162 -5.94 3.91 -18.44
N ASP A 163 -6.91 4.38 -19.21
CA ASP A 163 -6.76 4.98 -20.54
C ASP A 163 -6.02 6.32 -20.51
N ASP A 164 -6.10 7.05 -19.41
CA ASP A 164 -5.54 8.40 -19.29
C ASP A 164 -4.15 8.43 -18.59
N PHE A 165 -3.71 7.34 -17.96
CA PHE A 165 -2.48 7.30 -17.13
C PHE A 165 -1.24 6.71 -17.82
N GLY A 166 -1.38 6.22 -19.05
CA GLY A 166 -0.27 5.60 -19.80
C GLY A 166 0.76 6.57 -20.38
N GLU A 167 0.49 7.87 -20.30
CA GLU A 167 1.22 8.92 -21.01
C GLU A 167 1.81 9.98 -20.06
N PHE A 168 2.19 9.59 -18.83
CA PHE A 168 2.70 10.52 -17.84
C PHE A 168 3.87 11.40 -18.36
N CYS A 169 4.79 10.82 -19.12
CA CYS A 169 5.87 11.62 -19.72
C CYS A 169 5.38 12.59 -20.81
N ASP A 170 4.30 12.28 -21.51
CA ASP A 170 3.70 13.22 -22.47
C ASP A 170 3.03 14.38 -21.72
N ASP A 171 2.36 14.12 -20.60
CA ASP A 171 1.84 15.17 -19.72
C ASP A 171 2.97 16.06 -19.17
N VAL A 172 4.08 15.45 -18.72
CA VAL A 172 5.27 16.18 -18.27
C VAL A 172 5.79 17.08 -19.39
N GLN A 173 5.89 16.58 -20.62
CA GLN A 173 6.33 17.37 -21.76
C GLN A 173 5.35 18.49 -22.11
N GLU A 174 4.04 18.23 -22.10
CA GLU A 174 3.01 19.22 -22.43
C GLU A 174 2.94 20.36 -21.40
N PHE A 175 2.97 20.02 -20.10
CA PHE A 175 2.70 20.99 -19.04
C PHE A 175 3.95 21.60 -18.42
N LEU A 176 5.10 20.92 -18.47
CA LEU A 176 6.32 21.35 -17.79
C LEU A 176 7.41 21.90 -18.70
N THR A 177 7.24 21.91 -20.02
CA THR A 177 8.18 22.63 -20.92
C THR A 177 7.89 24.13 -21.04
#